data_AF-A0A537V3G4-F1
#
_entry.id   AF-A0A537V3G4-F1
#
_cell.length_a   1.000
_cell.length_b   1.000
_cell.length_c   1.000
_cell.angle_alpha   90.00
_cell.angle_beta   90.00
_cell.angle_gamma   90.00
#
_symmetry.space_group_name_H-M   'P 1'
#
loop_
_entity.id
_entity.type
_entity.pdbx_description
1 polymer ?
#
loop_
_entity_poly.entity_id
_entity_poly.type
_entity_poly.pdbx_seq_one_letter_code
_entity_poly.pdbx_strand_id
1 'polypeptide(L)'
;TSVATLLGGFRDRLPIIAIAAYYEEGKTLADLGREMGWLKSAGMAGCKVKVGGLSAEADAERVAACRDGGGPDFIIAVDANRGWPVAEAVKFARLIEKYDIRWF
;
A
#
# COMPACT_ATOMS: atom_id res chain seq x y z
N THR A 1 1.14 -1.51 35.02
CA THR A 1 2.17 -1.17 34.02
C THR A 1 1.91 -1.92 32.74
N SER A 2 1.92 -1.26 31.58
CA SER A 2 1.78 -1.93 30.27
C SER A 2 3.14 -2.48 29.79
N VAL A 3 3.12 -3.43 28.85
CA VAL A 3 4.36 -3.97 28.24
C VAL A 3 5.19 -2.85 27.59
N ALA A 4 4.54 -1.88 26.94
CA ALA A 4 5.24 -0.73 26.34
C ALA A 4 6.01 0.09 27.39
N THR A 5 5.44 0.28 28.59
CA THR A 5 6.11 0.95 29.70
C THR A 5 7.29 0.13 30.23
N LEU A 6 7.15 -1.19 30.35
CA LEU A 6 8.26 -2.06 30.77
C LEU A 6 9.44 -2.00 29.79
N LEU A 7 9.17 -1.84 28.49
CA LEU A 7 10.17 -1.72 27.44
C LEU A 7 10.73 -0.29 27.25
N GLY A 8 10.36 0.66 28.13
CA GLY A 8 10.95 2.01 28.18
C GLY A 8 10.03 3.15 27.74
N GLY A 9 8.86 2.88 27.17
CA GLY A 9 7.80 3.90 26.98
C GLY A 9 8.20 5.15 26.18
N PHE A 10 9.13 5.05 25.22
CA PHE A 10 9.70 6.21 24.51
C PHE A 10 8.66 7.11 23.81
N ARG A 11 7.53 6.56 23.36
CA ARG A 11 6.45 7.31 22.68
C ARG A 11 5.10 6.69 22.98
N ASP A 12 4.05 7.51 22.92
CA ASP A 12 2.65 7.15 23.16
C ASP A 12 1.84 6.91 21.88
N ARG A 13 2.37 7.31 20.72
CA ARG A 13 1.72 7.16 19.40
C ARG A 13 2.69 6.73 18.31
N LEU A 14 2.17 5.98 17.34
CA LEU A 14 2.87 5.48 16.17
C LEU A 14 1.96 5.48 14.94
N PRO A 15 2.48 5.79 13.74
CA PRO A 15 1.72 5.58 12.51
C PRO A 15 1.53 4.08 12.28
N ILE A 16 0.29 3.69 11.97
CA ILE A 16 -0.07 2.32 11.62
C ILE A 16 -0.54 2.33 10.17
N ILE A 17 -0.01 1.42 9.36
CA ILE A 17 -0.50 1.16 8.01
C ILE A 17 -1.35 -0.11 8.00
N ALA A 18 -2.36 -0.15 7.14
CA ALA A 18 -3.15 -1.34 6.90
C ALA A 18 -2.52 -2.21 5.81
N ILE A 19 -2.84 -3.51 5.79
CA ILE A 19 -2.62 -4.36 4.62
C ILE A 19 -3.98 -4.50 3.94
N ALA A 20 -4.09 -4.02 2.71
CA ALA A 20 -5.37 -3.90 2.01
C ALA A 20 -5.17 -3.95 0.49
N ALA A 21 -6.15 -3.51 -0.29
CA ALA A 21 -6.09 -3.52 -1.75
C ALA A 21 -5.80 -4.92 -2.32
N TYR A 22 -6.48 -5.92 -1.75
CA TYR A 22 -6.46 -7.31 -2.22
C TYR A 22 -7.07 -7.44 -3.63
N TYR A 23 -6.82 -8.58 -4.26
CA TYR A 23 -7.55 -9.00 -5.46
C TYR A 23 -8.86 -9.63 -5.05
N GLU A 24 -9.95 -9.14 -5.60
CA GLU A 24 -11.31 -9.63 -5.35
C GLU A 24 -12.07 -9.58 -6.68
N GLU A 25 -12.94 -10.56 -6.91
CA GLU A 25 -13.74 -10.62 -8.13
C GLU A 25 -14.64 -9.37 -8.23
N GLY A 26 -14.63 -8.72 -9.40
CA GLY A 26 -15.39 -7.50 -9.65
C GLY A 26 -14.82 -6.21 -9.04
N LYS A 27 -13.73 -6.27 -8.26
CA LYS A 27 -13.12 -5.08 -7.66
C LYS A 27 -12.43 -4.20 -8.69
N THR A 28 -12.85 -2.94 -8.78
CA THR A 28 -12.37 -1.97 -9.77
C THR A 28 -11.26 -1.07 -9.22
N LEU A 29 -10.58 -0.32 -10.11
CA LEU A 29 -9.62 0.72 -9.69
C LEU A 29 -10.29 1.79 -8.82
N ALA A 30 -11.55 2.15 -9.10
CA ALA A 30 -12.28 3.12 -8.31
C ALA A 30 -12.58 2.60 -6.89
N ASP A 31 -12.78 1.29 -6.72
CA ASP A 31 -12.91 0.67 -5.40
C ASP A 31 -11.62 0.79 -4.59
N LEU A 32 -10.46 0.61 -5.23
CA LEU A 32 -9.17 0.78 -4.56
C LEU A 32 -8.96 2.21 -4.07
N GLY A 33 -9.30 3.20 -4.88
CA GLY A 33 -9.25 4.61 -4.46
C GLY A 33 -10.18 4.90 -3.27
N ARG A 34 -11.41 4.37 -3.30
CA ARG A 34 -12.36 4.48 -2.18
C ARG A 34 -11.85 3.78 -0.92
N GLU A 35 -11.23 2.62 -1.05
CA GLU A 35 -10.64 1.86 0.04
C GLU A 35 -9.53 2.68 0.74
N MET A 36 -8.66 3.35 -0.03
CA MET A 36 -7.62 4.23 0.56
C MET A 36 -8.23 5.43 1.29
N GLY A 37 -9.25 6.06 0.71
CA GLY A 37 -9.99 7.15 1.35
C GLY A 37 -10.64 6.70 2.67
N TRP A 38 -11.23 5.51 2.69
CA TRP A 38 -11.80 4.93 3.90
C TRP A 38 -10.73 4.64 4.96
N LEU A 39 -9.62 3.98 4.59
CA LEU A 39 -8.51 3.70 5.53
C LEU A 39 -7.97 4.99 6.17
N LYS A 40 -7.79 6.04 5.36
CA LYS A 40 -7.38 7.36 5.85
C LYS A 40 -8.41 7.94 6.83
N SER A 41 -9.71 7.84 6.50
CA SER A 41 -10.78 8.31 7.40
C SER A 41 -10.85 7.53 8.72
N ALA A 42 -10.42 6.26 8.71
CA ALA A 42 -10.31 5.41 9.89
C ALA A 42 -9.04 5.67 10.72
N GLY A 43 -8.22 6.65 10.34
CA GLY A 43 -7.02 7.05 11.08
C GLY A 43 -5.76 6.26 10.72
N MET A 44 -5.78 5.43 9.67
CA MET A 44 -4.56 4.77 9.19
C MET A 44 -3.63 5.80 8.55
N ALA A 45 -2.34 5.63 8.77
CA ALA A 45 -1.31 6.45 8.15
C ALA A 45 -1.02 6.02 6.69
N GLY A 46 -1.45 4.83 6.30
CA GLY A 46 -1.14 4.27 4.99
C GLY A 46 -1.71 2.89 4.72
N CYS A 47 -1.32 2.33 3.58
CA CYS A 47 -1.66 1.00 3.12
C CYS A 47 -0.46 0.30 2.47
N LYS A 48 -0.32 -1.00 2.70
CA LYS A 48 0.49 -1.91 1.89
C LYS A 48 -0.39 -2.61 0.86
N VAL A 49 -0.28 -2.19 -0.39
CA VAL A 49 -1.06 -2.65 -1.55
C VAL A 49 -0.55 -3.99 -2.05
N LYS A 50 -1.46 -4.91 -2.36
CA LYS A 50 -1.11 -6.19 -2.99
C LYS A 50 -0.91 -6.04 -4.49
N VAL A 51 0.26 -6.47 -4.95
CA VAL A 51 0.71 -6.52 -6.35
C VAL A 51 1.29 -7.91 -6.63
N GLY A 52 1.84 -8.18 -7.82
CA GLY A 52 2.44 -9.48 -8.15
C GLY A 52 1.45 -10.57 -8.57
N GLY A 53 0.15 -10.27 -8.61
CA GLY A 53 -0.92 -11.19 -8.99
C GLY A 53 -1.42 -10.97 -10.42
N LEU A 54 -1.04 -9.85 -11.04
CA LEU A 54 -1.36 -9.48 -12.41
C LEU A 54 -0.09 -9.14 -13.20
N SER A 55 -0.20 -8.59 -14.42
CA SER A 55 0.94 -8.02 -15.13
C SER A 55 1.48 -6.78 -14.40
N ALA A 56 2.75 -6.44 -14.62
CA ALA A 56 3.37 -5.24 -14.06
C ALA A 56 2.57 -3.96 -14.38
N GLU A 57 2.03 -3.83 -15.59
CA GLU A 57 1.20 -2.70 -15.99
C GLU A 57 -0.11 -2.63 -15.21
N ALA A 58 -0.83 -3.75 -15.11
CA ALA A 58 -2.11 -3.79 -14.41
C ALA A 58 -1.94 -3.48 -12.91
N ASP A 59 -0.89 -4.00 -12.29
CA ASP A 59 -0.59 -3.68 -10.89
C ASP A 59 -0.07 -2.23 -10.73
N ALA A 60 0.61 -1.67 -11.72
CA ALA A 60 1.00 -0.25 -11.68
C ALA A 60 -0.22 0.68 -11.73
N GLU A 61 -1.27 0.34 -12.48
CA GLU A 61 -2.55 1.06 -12.48
C GLU A 61 -3.26 0.96 -11.12
N ARG A 62 -3.20 -0.20 -10.46
CA ARG A 62 -3.72 -0.39 -9.10
C ARG A 62 -3.00 0.49 -8.09
N VAL A 63 -1.68 0.59 -8.18
CA VAL A 63 -0.88 1.50 -7.33
C VAL A 63 -1.24 2.96 -7.60
N ALA A 64 -1.41 3.34 -8.86
CA ALA A 64 -1.84 4.69 -9.24
C ALA A 64 -3.20 5.04 -8.60
N ALA A 65 -4.19 4.15 -8.73
CA ALA A 65 -5.52 4.36 -8.14
C ALA A 65 -5.48 4.46 -6.61
N CYS A 66 -4.62 3.68 -5.95
CA CYS A 66 -4.41 3.79 -4.51
C CYS A 66 -3.77 5.13 -4.12
N ARG A 67 -2.74 5.58 -4.86
CA ARG A 67 -2.09 6.87 -4.63
C ARG A 67 -3.09 8.02 -4.79
N ASP A 68 -3.90 8.00 -5.85
CA ASP A 68 -4.91 9.02 -6.11
C ASP A 68 -5.97 9.06 -4.99
N GLY A 69 -6.45 7.89 -4.54
CA GLY A 69 -7.43 7.81 -3.44
C GLY A 69 -6.90 8.19 -2.06
N GLY A 70 -5.62 7.90 -1.77
CA GLY A 70 -4.98 8.25 -0.50
C GLY A 70 -4.51 9.71 -0.44
N GLY A 71 -4.19 10.29 -1.59
CA GLY A 71 -3.54 11.58 -1.73
C GLY A 71 -2.03 11.54 -1.45
N PRO A 72 -1.34 12.68 -1.49
CA PRO A 72 0.12 12.74 -1.44
C PRO A 72 0.71 12.26 -0.10
N ASP A 73 0.06 12.57 1.03
CA ASP A 73 0.62 12.29 2.36
C ASP A 73 0.32 10.88 2.89
N PHE A 74 -0.53 10.11 2.20
CA PHE A 74 -0.88 8.76 2.64
C PHE A 74 0.24 7.79 2.28
N ILE A 75 0.73 7.02 3.25
CA ILE A 75 1.85 6.09 3.00
C ILE A 75 1.35 4.96 2.10
N ILE A 76 1.93 4.81 0.91
CA ILE A 76 1.71 3.65 0.05
C ILE A 76 2.98 2.79 0.09
N ALA A 77 2.82 1.53 0.47
CA ALA A 77 3.81 0.50 0.27
C ALA A 77 3.22 -0.58 -0.65
N VAL A 78 4.06 -1.41 -1.25
CA VAL A 78 3.60 -2.50 -2.12
C VAL A 78 4.20 -3.84 -1.67
N ASP A 79 3.52 -4.94 -1.99
CA ASP A 79 3.94 -6.29 -1.63
C ASP A 79 3.54 -7.25 -2.76
N ALA A 80 4.55 -7.70 -3.52
CA ALA A 80 4.35 -8.66 -4.61
C ALA A 80 4.25 -10.11 -4.15
N ASN A 81 4.54 -10.42 -2.89
CA ASN A 81 4.61 -11.79 -2.38
C ASN A 81 5.43 -12.75 -3.28
N ARG A 82 6.48 -12.24 -3.95
CA ARG A 82 7.31 -12.96 -4.94
C ARG A 82 6.54 -13.49 -6.17
N GLY A 83 5.41 -12.89 -6.52
CA GLY A 83 4.55 -13.34 -7.62
C GLY A 83 5.15 -13.17 -9.03
N TRP A 84 6.24 -12.41 -9.16
CA TRP A 84 6.88 -12.14 -10.44
C TRP A 84 8.29 -12.70 -10.57
N PRO A 85 8.72 -13.07 -11.80
CA PRO A 85 10.13 -13.19 -12.12
C PRO A 85 10.82 -11.82 -12.04
N VAL A 86 12.15 -11.82 -11.90
CA VAL A 86 12.96 -10.61 -11.73
C VAL A 86 12.69 -9.56 -12.81
N ALA A 87 12.56 -9.96 -14.08
CA ALA A 87 12.32 -9.03 -15.18
C ALA A 87 11.00 -8.26 -15.03
N GLU A 88 9.93 -8.93 -14.63
CA GLU A 88 8.61 -8.33 -14.44
C GLU A 88 8.57 -7.44 -13.19
N ALA A 89 9.26 -7.85 -12.11
CA ALA A 89 9.42 -7.04 -10.91
C ALA A 89 10.20 -5.73 -11.16
N VAL A 90 11.28 -5.79 -11.94
CA VAL A 90 12.06 -4.60 -12.35
C VAL A 90 11.23 -3.66 -13.21
N LYS A 91 10.43 -4.22 -14.13
CA LYS A 91 9.52 -3.45 -14.96
C LYS A 91 8.47 -2.73 -14.12
N PHE A 92 7.81 -3.43 -13.20
CA PHE A 92 6.85 -2.84 -12.27
C PHE A 92 7.48 -1.71 -11.43
N ALA A 93 8.65 -1.94 -10.84
CA ALA A 93 9.35 -0.94 -10.01
C ALA A 93 9.57 0.38 -10.77
N ARG A 94 9.94 0.32 -12.05
CA ARG A 94 10.11 1.51 -12.91
C ARG A 94 8.78 2.21 -13.20
N LEU A 95 7.71 1.46 -13.45
CA LEU A 95 6.39 2.02 -13.76
C LEU A 95 5.82 2.84 -12.59
N ILE A 96 6.12 2.43 -11.36
CA ILE A 96 5.56 3.04 -10.16
C ILE A 96 6.48 4.05 -9.46
N GLU A 97 7.70 4.27 -9.96
CA GLU A 97 8.73 5.14 -9.35
C GLU A 97 8.19 6.55 -9.03
N LYS A 98 7.35 7.08 -9.92
CA LYS A 98 6.72 8.40 -9.79
C LYS A 98 5.67 8.53 -8.68
N TYR A 99 5.23 7.44 -8.05
CA TYR A 99 4.12 7.45 -7.07
C TYR A 99 4.58 7.59 -5.62
N ASP A 100 5.86 7.87 -5.37
CA ASP A 100 6.44 8.07 -4.03
C ASP A 100 6.03 6.96 -3.05
N ILE A 101 6.34 5.73 -3.41
CA ILE A 101 6.06 4.57 -2.55
C ILE A 101 7.14 4.46 -1.45
N ARG A 102 6.73 3.99 -0.26
CA ARG A 102 7.61 3.86 0.90
C ARG A 102 8.59 2.69 0.77
N TRP A 103 8.10 1.54 0.30
CA TRP A 103 8.93 0.38 -0.01
C TRP A 103 8.20 -0.53 -1.01
N PHE A 104 9.01 -1.33 -1.70
CA PHE A 104 8.62 -2.48 -2.49
C PHE A 104 9.43 -3.69 -2.01
#